data_AF-A0A4V2XNG9-F1
#
_entry.id   AF-A0A4V2XNG9-F1
#
_cell.length_a   1.000
_cell.length_b   1.000
_cell.length_c   1.000
_cell.angle_alpha   90.00
_cell.angle_beta   90.00
_cell.angle_gamma   90.00
#
_symmetry.space_group_name_H-M   'P 1'
#
loop_
_entity.id
_entity.type
_entity.pdbx_description
1 polymer ?
#
loop_
_entity_poly.entity_id
_entity_poly.type
_entity_poly.pdbx_seq_one_letter_code
_entity_poly.pdbx_strand_id
1 'polypeptide(L)'
;MQADRTWVVPQGDPAAVMDAVLRTLAALNWKDVTRQGWTVHARTGSRLAFRLWGAYLAPGRRRFPVRTTVSVASSPSGPAVTMSVAGDEGWYAVRLPIVDRLLAEAATTLHTALENATIHTANDTGY
;
A
#
# COMPACT_ATOMS: atom_id res chain seq x y z
N MET A 1 -2.58 -5.85 13.09
CA MET A 1 -1.73 -6.70 12.23
C MET A 1 -1.03 -5.83 11.19
N GLN A 2 0.14 -6.26 10.70
CA GLN A 2 0.95 -5.53 9.74
C GLN A 2 1.61 -6.51 8.75
N ALA A 3 1.69 -6.12 7.49
CA ALA A 3 2.33 -6.85 6.41
C ALA A 3 3.35 -5.93 5.74
N ASP A 4 4.63 -6.30 5.85
CA ASP A 4 5.74 -5.53 5.30
C ASP A 4 6.35 -6.25 4.09
N ARG A 5 6.70 -5.49 3.07
CA ARG A 5 7.35 -5.96 1.85
C ARG A 5 8.42 -4.97 1.42
N THR A 6 9.55 -5.46 0.98
CA THR A 6 10.63 -4.64 0.40
C THR A 6 11.08 -5.27 -0.90
N TRP A 7 11.27 -4.44 -1.92
CA TRP A 7 11.86 -4.83 -3.20
C TRP A 7 12.78 -3.74 -3.71
N VAL A 8 13.69 -4.12 -4.60
CA VAL A 8 14.64 -3.18 -5.24
C VAL A 8 14.21 -2.97 -6.68
N VAL A 9 14.17 -1.71 -7.10
CA VAL A 9 13.92 -1.32 -8.48
C VAL A 9 15.28 -1.21 -9.19
N PRO A 10 15.60 -2.09 -10.14
CA PRO A 10 16.87 -2.01 -10.88
C PRO A 10 16.90 -0.71 -11.69
N GLN A 11 17.99 0.06 -11.58
CA GLN A 11 18.28 1.21 -12.47
C GLN A 11 17.26 2.38 -12.48
N GLY A 12 16.36 2.48 -11.49
CA GLY A 12 15.42 3.60 -11.38
C GLY A 12 16.00 4.83 -10.66
N ASP A 13 15.50 6.02 -10.99
CA ASP A 13 15.67 7.23 -10.17
C ASP A 13 14.71 7.17 -8.96
N PRO A 14 15.16 7.36 -7.71
CA PRO A 14 14.29 7.45 -6.54
C PRO A 14 13.11 8.41 -6.70
N ALA A 15 13.29 9.54 -7.41
CA ALA A 15 12.21 10.50 -7.65
C ALA A 15 11.14 9.93 -8.58
N ALA A 16 11.54 9.32 -9.70
CA ALA A 16 10.62 8.68 -10.63
C ALA A 16 9.86 7.51 -9.96
N VAL A 17 10.54 6.72 -9.14
CA VAL A 17 9.92 5.64 -8.33
C VAL A 17 8.89 6.22 -7.37
N MET A 18 9.20 7.32 -6.69
CA MET A 18 8.25 8.00 -5.79
C MET A 18 7.00 8.50 -6.53
N ASP A 19 7.17 9.09 -7.71
CA ASP A 19 6.04 9.55 -8.52
C ASP A 19 5.18 8.37 -9.02
N ALA A 20 5.80 7.24 -9.36
CA ALA A 20 5.07 6.01 -9.68
C ALA A 20 4.25 5.49 -8.50
N VAL A 21 4.79 5.52 -7.28
CA VAL A 21 4.05 5.18 -6.05
C VAL A 21 2.84 6.07 -5.89
N LEU A 22 3.00 7.40 -6.00
CA LEU A 22 1.90 8.36 -5.84
C LEU A 22 0.81 8.17 -6.91
N ARG A 23 1.20 7.98 -8.18
CA ARG A 23 0.25 7.71 -9.27
C ARG A 23 -0.53 6.41 -9.04
N THR A 24 0.14 5.37 -8.57
CA THR A 24 -0.48 4.08 -8.28
C THR A 24 -1.50 4.19 -7.14
N LEU A 25 -1.14 4.88 -6.05
CA LEU A 25 -2.05 5.11 -4.93
C LEU A 25 -3.29 5.92 -5.38
N ALA A 26 -3.10 6.95 -6.21
CA ALA A 26 -4.20 7.72 -6.78
C ALA A 26 -5.10 6.86 -7.68
N ALA A 27 -4.53 6.04 -8.56
CA ALA A 27 -5.28 5.14 -9.46
C ALA A 27 -6.10 4.09 -8.67
N LEU A 28 -5.58 3.62 -7.54
CA LEU A 28 -6.26 2.71 -6.63
C LEU A 28 -7.28 3.41 -5.71
N ASN A 29 -7.52 4.71 -5.88
CA ASN A 29 -8.41 5.53 -5.06
C ASN A 29 -8.06 5.52 -3.56
N TRP A 30 -6.77 5.47 -3.22
CA TRP A 30 -6.33 5.70 -1.85
C TRP A 30 -6.54 7.16 -1.46
N LYS A 31 -6.81 7.38 -0.18
CA LYS A 31 -7.15 8.67 0.43
C LYS A 31 -6.08 9.09 1.43
N ASP A 32 -6.15 10.35 1.84
CA ASP A 32 -5.24 10.96 2.82
C ASP A 32 -3.75 10.76 2.46
N VAL A 33 -3.45 10.76 1.15
CA VAL A 33 -2.10 10.54 0.64
C VAL A 33 -1.22 11.72 1.04
N THR A 34 -0.31 11.49 1.99
CA THR A 34 0.59 12.50 2.53
C THR A 34 2.02 12.08 2.28
N ARG A 35 2.80 12.92 1.58
CA ARG A 35 4.23 12.72 1.37
C ARG A 35 5.03 13.51 2.41
N GLN A 36 5.98 12.83 3.05
CA GLN A 36 6.96 13.41 3.96
C GLN A 36 8.35 12.94 3.53
N GLY A 37 9.06 13.79 2.77
CA GLY A 37 10.35 13.43 2.17
C GLY A 37 10.21 12.25 1.21
N TRP A 38 10.88 11.14 1.56
CA TRP A 38 10.87 9.89 0.79
C TRP A 38 9.88 8.84 1.31
N THR A 39 8.94 9.27 2.15
CA THR A 39 7.90 8.41 2.71
C THR A 39 6.52 8.93 2.33
N VAL A 40 5.62 8.02 1.98
CA VAL A 40 4.22 8.28 1.66
C VAL A 40 3.35 7.51 2.63
N HIS A 41 2.41 8.21 3.26
CA HIS A 41 1.36 7.61 4.06
C HIS A 41 0.04 7.73 3.31
N ALA A 42 -0.73 6.66 3.25
CA ALA A 42 -2.05 6.67 2.64
C ALA A 42 -3.01 5.75 3.38
N ARG A 43 -4.31 5.98 3.20
CA ARG A 43 -5.38 5.20 3.83
C ARG A 43 -6.45 4.83 2.82
N THR A 44 -7.12 3.71 3.02
CA THR A 44 -8.32 3.38 2.24
C THR A 44 -9.33 2.62 3.11
N GLY A 45 -10.54 2.46 2.58
CA GLY A 45 -11.67 1.87 3.30
C GLY A 45 -12.37 2.83 4.26
N SER A 46 -13.18 2.28 5.17
CA SER A 46 -13.96 3.04 6.14
C SER A 46 -14.18 2.26 7.42
N ARG A 47 -13.66 2.79 8.54
CA ARG A 47 -13.87 2.23 9.87
C ARG A 47 -15.34 2.17 10.24
N LEU A 48 -16.11 3.21 9.88
CA LEU A 48 -17.55 3.24 10.15
C LEU A 48 -18.30 2.18 9.35
N ALA A 49 -18.05 2.06 8.04
CA ALA A 49 -18.70 1.04 7.22
C ALA A 49 -18.35 -0.37 7.74
N PHE A 50 -17.09 -0.57 8.13
CA PHE A 50 -16.65 -1.84 8.69
C PHE A 50 -17.30 -2.15 10.06
N ARG A 51 -17.52 -1.15 10.91
CA ARG A 51 -18.28 -1.31 12.17
C ARG A 51 -19.73 -1.69 11.95
N LEU A 52 -20.39 -1.04 10.99
CA LEU A 52 -21.82 -1.23 10.74
C LEU A 52 -22.13 -2.57 10.08
N TRP A 53 -21.28 -3.02 9.17
CA TRP A 53 -21.55 -4.20 8.34
C TRP A 53 -20.66 -5.41 8.69
N GLY A 54 -19.60 -5.19 9.46
CA GLY A 54 -18.63 -6.22 9.83
C GLY A 54 -17.81 -6.74 8.64
N ALA A 55 -16.98 -7.75 8.92
CA ALA A 55 -16.10 -8.38 7.92
C ALA A 55 -16.83 -9.34 6.96
N TYR A 56 -18.00 -9.86 7.36
CA TYR A 56 -18.71 -10.92 6.62
C TYR A 56 -19.67 -10.38 5.56
N LEU A 57 -20.23 -9.18 5.74
CA LEU A 57 -21.11 -8.57 4.76
C LEU A 57 -20.30 -7.79 3.73
N ALA A 58 -20.69 -7.89 2.46
CA ALA A 58 -19.99 -7.26 1.35
C ALA A 58 -19.73 -5.75 1.52
N PRO A 59 -20.66 -4.94 2.07
CA PRO A 59 -20.41 -3.51 2.27
C PRO A 59 -19.26 -3.20 3.23
N GLY A 60 -19.09 -3.99 4.29
CA GLY A 60 -17.99 -3.85 5.23
C GLY A 60 -16.70 -4.42 4.66
N ARG A 61 -16.76 -5.63 4.09
CA ARG A 61 -15.61 -6.30 3.45
C ARG A 61 -14.97 -5.46 2.33
N ARG A 62 -15.77 -4.86 1.45
CA ARG A 62 -15.28 -4.01 0.34
C ARG A 62 -14.70 -2.67 0.81
N ARG A 63 -14.98 -2.26 2.05
CA ARG A 63 -14.51 -1.01 2.65
C ARG A 63 -13.58 -1.31 3.83
N PHE A 64 -12.86 -2.42 3.78
CA PHE A 64 -11.92 -2.80 4.82
C PHE A 64 -10.91 -1.66 5.07
N PRO A 65 -10.84 -1.11 6.29
CA PRO A 65 -9.99 0.02 6.60
C PRO A 65 -8.54 -0.42 6.73
N VAL A 66 -7.68 0.17 5.91
CA VAL A 66 -6.24 -0.11 5.87
C VAL A 66 -5.47 1.19 5.74
N ARG A 67 -4.29 1.20 6.36
CA ARG A 67 -3.29 2.25 6.19
C ARG A 67 -2.03 1.65 5.59
N THR A 68 -1.36 2.41 4.74
CA THR A 68 -0.06 2.03 4.20
C THR A 68 0.95 3.13 4.41
N THR A 69 2.19 2.71 4.62
CA THR A 69 3.37 3.55 4.59
C THR A 69 4.30 2.97 3.53
N VAL A 70 4.66 3.77 2.53
CA VAL A 70 5.62 3.39 1.49
C VAL A 70 6.82 4.31 1.61
N SER A 71 8.01 3.77 1.77
CA SER A 71 9.27 4.53 1.76
C SER A 71 10.15 4.11 0.61
N VAL A 72 10.86 5.08 0.03
CA VAL A 72 11.83 4.86 -1.04
C VAL A 72 13.20 5.28 -0.52
N ALA A 73 14.15 4.35 -0.47
CA ALA A 73 15.51 4.62 -0.05
C ALA A 73 16.47 4.35 -1.20
N SER A 74 17.53 5.15 -1.32
CA SER A 74 18.61 4.83 -2.25
C SER A 74 19.41 3.64 -1.73
N SER A 75 19.75 2.69 -2.60
CA SER A 75 20.59 1.53 -2.30
C SER A 75 21.61 1.32 -3.42
N PRO A 76 22.78 0.70 -3.17
CA PRO A 76 23.80 0.45 -4.20
C PRO A 76 23.30 -0.32 -5.42
N SER A 77 22.24 -1.12 -5.26
CA SER A 77 21.59 -1.91 -6.31
C SER A 77 20.43 -1.20 -7.03
N GLY A 78 20.16 0.05 -6.68
CA GLY A 78 18.99 0.82 -7.14
C GLY A 78 18.07 1.23 -5.97
N PRO A 79 17.00 2.01 -6.22
CA PRO A 79 16.06 2.42 -5.17
C PRO A 79 15.37 1.20 -4.53
N ALA A 80 15.42 1.11 -3.21
CA ALA A 80 14.69 0.14 -2.42
C ALA A 80 13.34 0.73 -1.99
N VAL A 81 12.25 0.09 -2.39
CA VAL A 81 10.89 0.45 -1.98
C VAL A 81 10.48 -0.46 -0.84
N THR A 82 10.15 0.12 0.31
CA THR A 82 9.58 -0.60 1.46
C THR A 82 8.13 -0.19 1.64
N MET A 83 7.24 -1.16 1.57
CA MET A 83 5.82 -1.00 1.80
C MET A 83 5.44 -1.68 3.12
N SER A 84 4.75 -0.94 3.98
CA SER A 84 4.10 -1.45 5.16
C SER A 84 2.60 -1.25 5.04
N VAL A 85 1.81 -2.30 5.23
CA VAL A 85 0.35 -2.24 5.24
C VAL A 85 -0.15 -2.73 6.59
N ALA A 86 -0.96 -1.92 7.24
CA ALA A 86 -1.55 -2.27 8.52
C ALA A 86 -3.07 -2.07 8.50
N GLY A 87 -3.77 -2.95 9.19
CA GLY A 87 -5.20 -2.80 9.44
C GLY A 87 -5.49 -1.55 10.30
N ASP A 88 -6.60 -0.86 10.01
CA ASP A 88 -7.12 0.27 10.80
C ASP A 88 -8.55 -0.01 11.31
N GLU A 89 -8.91 -1.29 11.43
CA GLU A 89 -10.22 -1.75 11.90
C GLU A 89 -10.49 -1.39 13.37
N GLY A 90 -9.44 -1.31 14.20
CA GLY A 90 -9.53 -1.11 15.65
C GLY A 90 -9.61 -2.42 16.44
N TRP A 91 -9.37 -2.33 17.75
CA TRP A 91 -9.09 -3.48 18.64
C TRP A 91 -10.11 -4.63 18.61
N TYR A 92 -11.38 -4.35 18.33
CA TYR A 92 -12.49 -5.31 18.38
C TYR A 92 -12.50 -6.28 17.18
N ALA A 93 -11.86 -5.91 16.07
CA ALA A 93 -11.89 -6.70 14.84
C ALA A 93 -10.64 -7.57 14.64
N VAL A 94 -9.56 -7.28 15.38
CA VAL A 94 -8.27 -7.99 15.32
C VAL A 94 -8.38 -9.48 15.70
N ARG A 95 -9.48 -9.93 16.31
CA ARG A 95 -9.67 -11.33 16.73
C ARG A 95 -10.35 -12.22 15.69
N LEU A 96 -10.75 -11.67 14.55
CA LEU A 96 -11.49 -12.41 13.53
C LEU A 96 -10.53 -12.93 12.44
N PRO A 97 -10.44 -14.25 12.16
CA PRO A 97 -9.56 -14.80 11.13
C PRO A 97 -9.82 -14.23 9.72
N ILE A 98 -11.05 -13.80 9.44
CA ILE A 98 -11.39 -13.15 8.18
C ILE A 98 -10.67 -11.80 8.02
N VAL A 99 -10.33 -11.10 9.11
CA VAL A 99 -9.61 -9.82 9.06
C VAL A 99 -8.17 -10.03 8.62
N ASP A 100 -7.51 -11.10 9.07
CA ASP A 100 -6.17 -11.48 8.58
C ASP A 100 -6.17 -11.72 7.07
N ARG A 101 -7.18 -12.44 6.58
CA ARG A 101 -7.34 -12.71 5.15
C ARG A 101 -7.55 -11.41 4.36
N LEU A 102 -8.41 -10.52 4.84
CA LEU A 102 -8.66 -9.24 4.17
C LEU A 102 -7.42 -8.33 4.15
N LEU A 103 -6.65 -8.32 5.23
CA LEU A 103 -5.39 -7.59 5.27
C LEU A 103 -4.38 -8.19 4.30
N ALA A 104 -4.25 -9.52 4.24
CA ALA A 104 -3.36 -10.19 3.31
C ALA A 104 -3.75 -9.92 1.85
N GLU A 105 -5.03 -10.01 1.51
CA GLU A 105 -5.54 -9.69 0.16
C GLU A 105 -5.27 -8.22 -0.22
N ALA A 106 -5.51 -7.29 0.70
CA ALA A 106 -5.23 -5.86 0.49
C ALA A 106 -3.72 -5.59 0.32
N ALA A 107 -2.88 -6.20 1.15
CA ALA A 107 -1.44 -6.06 1.09
C ALA A 107 -0.85 -6.64 -0.21
N THR A 108 -1.30 -7.84 -0.63
CA THR A 108 -0.87 -8.44 -1.90
C THR A 108 -1.30 -7.58 -3.08
N THR A 109 -2.55 -7.10 -3.11
CA THR A 109 -3.05 -6.25 -4.20
C THR A 109 -2.23 -4.97 -4.34
N LEU A 110 -1.96 -4.29 -3.21
CA LEU A 110 -1.15 -3.08 -3.22
C LEU A 110 0.30 -3.37 -3.62
N HIS A 111 0.89 -4.44 -3.09
CA HIS A 111 2.27 -4.84 -3.41
C HIS A 111 2.43 -5.07 -4.91
N THR A 112 1.57 -5.91 -5.52
CA THR A 112 1.64 -6.20 -6.95
C THR A 112 1.46 -4.93 -7.80
N ALA A 113 0.55 -4.04 -7.42
CA ALA A 113 0.34 -2.80 -8.15
C ALA A 113 1.57 -1.87 -8.07
N LEU A 114 2.14 -1.69 -6.88
CA LEU A 114 3.32 -0.84 -6.67
C LEU A 114 4.58 -1.44 -7.31
N GLU A 115 4.80 -2.74 -7.16
CA GLU A 115 5.94 -3.44 -7.75
C GLU A 115 5.89 -3.32 -9.28
N ASN A 116 4.74 -3.61 -9.90
CA ASN A 116 4.58 -3.46 -11.34
C ASN A 116 4.84 -2.01 -11.78
N ALA A 117 4.23 -1.01 -11.13
CA ALA A 117 4.39 0.38 -11.53
C ALA A 117 5.85 0.86 -11.39
N THR A 118 6.52 0.49 -10.30
CA THR A 118 7.87 0.96 -10.01
C THR A 118 8.93 0.28 -10.88
N ILE A 119 8.76 -1.00 -11.21
CA ILE A 119 9.66 -1.71 -12.14
C ILE A 119 9.51 -1.17 -13.58
N HIS A 120 8.29 -0.90 -14.05
CA HIS A 120 8.10 -0.37 -15.40
C HIS A 120 8.66 1.06 -15.56
N THR A 121 8.68 1.84 -14.48
CA THR A 121 9.26 3.18 -14.50
C THR A 121 10.77 3.16 -14.79
N ALA A 122 11.48 2.10 -14.38
CA ALA A 122 12.89 1.93 -14.71
C ALA A 122 13.13 1.66 -16.21
N ASN A 123 12.17 1.04 -16.89
CA ASN A 123 12.29 0.73 -18.32
C ASN A 123 12.02 1.95 -19.22
N ASP A 124 11.19 2.91 -18.77
CA ASP A 124 10.87 4.12 -19.55
C ASP A 124 11.97 5.18 -19.49
N THR A 125 12.87 5.13 -18.52
CA THR A 125 14.03 6.04 -18.41
C THR A 125 15.26 5.58 -19.19
N GLY A 126 15.19 4.46 -19.91
CA GLY A 126 16.24 3.99 -20.81
C GLY A 126 16.23 4.71 -22.15
N TYR A 127 16.63 5.98 -22.16
CA TYR A 127 17.03 6.74 -23.36
C TYR A 127 18.33 7.49 -23.10
#